data_AF-A0A0F9MG71-F1
#
_entry.id   AF-A0A0F9MG71-F1
#
_cell.length_a   1.000
_cell.length_b   1.000
_cell.length_c   1.000
_cell.angle_alpha   90.00
_cell.angle_beta   90.00
_cell.angle_gamma   90.00
#
_symmetry.space_group_name_H-M   'P 1'
#
loop_
_entity.id
_entity.type
_entity.pdbx_description
1 polymer ?
#
loop_
_entity_poly.entity_id
_entity_poly.type
_entity_poly.pdbx_seq_one_letter_code
_entity_poly.pdbx_strand_id
1 'polypeptide(L)'
;MNKAKAPTFFGQVLVGPSKLRNFLTESNEIEGITRPVTDDEYCAAQVFLDLETLTVEDVCKLVDVFQPGAKLRDKLGMDVRVGKYYPPMGAPEMKGHLEHVLYMGLESRLGYGQYKTHLEFELLHPFTDGNGRSGRMIWLWQMNQRGQLDYALRLGFLHAWYYQSLSEGR
;
A
#
# COMPACT_ATOMS: atom_id res chain seq x y z
N MET A 1 34.58 0.33 -31.70
CA MET A 1 33.24 0.92 -31.90
C MET A 1 32.22 0.00 -31.23
N ASN A 2 31.91 0.22 -29.94
CA ASN A 2 30.85 -0.50 -29.25
C ASN A 2 29.64 0.44 -29.18
N LYS A 3 28.57 0.10 -29.90
CA LYS A 3 27.31 0.84 -29.85
C LYS A 3 26.68 0.62 -28.47
N ALA A 4 26.51 1.73 -27.74
CA ALA A 4 25.72 1.75 -26.53
C ALA A 4 24.30 1.21 -26.82
N LYS A 5 23.85 0.23 -26.03
CA LYS A 5 22.43 -0.10 -25.94
C LYS A 5 21.76 1.03 -25.16
N ALA A 6 20.86 1.74 -25.83
CA ALA A 6 19.98 2.70 -25.16
C ALA A 6 19.11 1.96 -24.13
N PRO A 7 18.91 2.50 -22.92
CA PRO A 7 17.94 1.95 -21.99
C PRO A 7 16.54 2.13 -22.57
N THR A 8 15.81 1.02 -22.63
CA THR A 8 14.38 0.96 -22.95
C THR A 8 13.58 1.71 -21.89
N PHE A 9 13.08 2.89 -22.25
CA PHE A 9 12.05 3.60 -21.49
C PHE A 9 10.75 2.78 -21.56
N PHE A 10 10.39 2.12 -20.46
CA PHE A 10 9.03 1.61 -20.29
C PHE A 10 8.09 2.83 -20.21
N GLY A 11 7.06 2.82 -21.05
CA GLY A 11 6.12 3.92 -21.18
C GLY A 11 5.44 4.23 -19.85
N GLN A 12 5.78 5.36 -19.26
CA GLN A 12 4.98 5.94 -18.18
C GLN A 12 3.61 6.30 -18.75
N VAL A 13 2.59 5.54 -18.35
CA VAL A 13 1.21 5.98 -18.50
C VAL A 13 1.07 7.23 -17.65
N LEU A 14 0.88 8.38 -18.30
CA LEU A 14 0.60 9.65 -17.64
C LEU A 14 -0.75 9.52 -16.93
N VAL A 15 -0.73 9.06 -15.68
CA VAL A 15 -1.88 9.14 -14.79
C VAL A 15 -2.16 10.63 -14.59
N GLY A 16 -3.31 11.10 -15.05
CA GLY A 16 -3.72 12.47 -14.81
C GLY A 16 -3.76 12.76 -13.30
N PRO A 17 -3.27 13.94 -12.83
CA PRO A 17 -3.16 14.27 -11.40
C PRO A 17 -4.47 14.09 -10.62
N SER A 18 -5.61 14.18 -11.30
CA SER A 18 -6.94 13.98 -10.71
C SER A 18 -7.21 12.55 -10.26
N LYS A 19 -6.73 11.52 -10.97
CA LYS A 19 -7.09 10.11 -10.67
C LYS A 19 -6.45 9.62 -9.37
N LEU A 20 -5.15 9.88 -9.17
CA LEU A 20 -4.47 9.53 -7.93
C LEU A 20 -5.05 10.30 -6.75
N ARG A 21 -5.36 11.60 -6.91
CA ARG A 21 -6.04 12.36 -5.86
C ARG A 21 -7.41 11.79 -5.53
N ASN A 22 -8.20 11.36 -6.51
CA ASN A 22 -9.49 10.71 -6.24
C ASN A 22 -9.33 9.41 -5.45
N PHE A 23 -8.34 8.58 -5.78
CA PHE A 23 -8.03 7.37 -5.01
C PHE A 23 -7.63 7.70 -3.56
N LEU A 24 -6.78 8.71 -3.37
CA LEU A 24 -6.36 9.16 -2.03
C LEU A 24 -7.55 9.76 -1.25
N THR A 25 -8.46 10.47 -1.91
CA THR A 25 -9.70 10.97 -1.32
C THR A 25 -10.58 9.81 -0.85
N GLU A 26 -10.86 8.82 -1.70
CA GLU A 26 -11.61 7.61 -1.32
C GLU A 26 -10.94 6.90 -0.14
N SER A 27 -9.61 6.74 -0.20
CA SER A 27 -8.83 6.13 0.88
C SER A 27 -8.96 6.90 2.21
N ASN A 28 -9.03 8.23 2.17
CA ASN A 28 -9.25 9.06 3.35
C ASN A 28 -10.69 8.93 3.86
N GLU A 29 -11.68 8.95 2.98
CA GLU A 29 -13.11 8.83 3.34
C GLU A 29 -13.43 7.49 4.02
N ILE A 30 -12.77 6.40 3.62
CA ILE A 30 -12.88 5.08 4.29
C ILE A 30 -12.47 5.15 5.77
N GLU A 31 -11.50 6.01 6.12
CA GLU A 31 -11.08 6.26 7.51
C GLU A 31 -11.87 7.41 8.18
N GLY A 32 -12.90 7.95 7.53
CA GLY A 32 -13.67 9.08 8.03
C GLY A 32 -12.96 10.45 7.92
N ILE A 33 -11.88 10.54 7.14
CA ILE A 33 -11.15 11.80 6.92
C ILE A 33 -11.80 12.55 5.74
N THR A 34 -12.50 13.64 6.04
CA THR A 34 -13.24 14.43 5.02
C THR A 34 -12.48 15.68 4.53
N ARG A 35 -11.27 15.93 5.05
CA ARG A 35 -10.42 17.02 4.55
C ARG A 35 -9.85 16.67 3.17
N PRO A 36 -9.53 17.68 2.34
CA PRO A 36 -8.82 17.44 1.09
C PRO A 36 -7.48 16.71 1.29
N VAL A 37 -7.08 15.95 0.26
CA VAL A 37 -5.73 15.37 0.16
C VAL A 37 -4.72 16.49 0.08
N THR A 38 -3.75 16.48 1.00
CA THR A 38 -2.66 17.47 1.04
C THR A 38 -1.67 17.24 -0.10
N ASP A 39 -0.89 18.27 -0.44
CA ASP A 39 0.17 18.13 -1.44
C ASP A 39 1.27 17.17 -0.98
N ASP A 40 1.57 17.14 0.32
CA ASP A 40 2.55 16.20 0.90
C ASP A 40 2.09 14.75 0.77
N GLU A 41 0.81 14.45 1.06
CA GLU A 41 0.24 13.12 0.86
C GLU A 41 0.27 12.70 -0.62
N TYR A 42 -0.05 13.62 -1.52
CA TYR A 42 0.01 13.36 -2.96
C TYR A 42 1.44 13.09 -3.43
N CYS A 43 2.41 13.92 -3.03
CA CYS A 43 3.83 13.75 -3.36
C CYS A 43 4.38 12.44 -2.79
N ALA A 44 4.07 12.13 -1.52
CA ALA A 44 4.48 10.87 -0.89
C ALA A 44 3.91 9.66 -1.63
N ALA A 45 2.64 9.73 -2.05
CA ALA A 45 2.01 8.66 -2.84
C ALA A 45 2.69 8.49 -4.21
N GLN A 46 3.05 9.57 -4.91
CA GLN A 46 3.78 9.47 -6.17
C GLN A 46 5.14 8.79 -5.99
N VAL A 47 5.93 9.28 -5.03
CA VAL A 47 7.24 8.68 -4.70
C VAL A 47 7.10 7.20 -4.37
N PHE A 48 6.09 6.85 -3.57
CA PHE A 48 5.82 5.47 -3.18
C PHE A 48 5.47 4.58 -4.37
N LEU A 49 4.69 5.07 -5.34
CA LEU A 49 4.31 4.31 -6.53
C LEU A 49 5.47 4.10 -7.51
N ASP A 50 6.45 4.98 -7.51
CA ASP A 50 7.64 4.93 -8.38
C ASP A 50 8.74 3.98 -7.85
N LEU A 51 8.57 3.43 -6.65
CA LEU A 51 9.53 2.47 -6.07
C LEU A 51 9.57 1.16 -6.87
N GLU A 52 10.76 0.70 -7.23
CA GLU A 52 10.97 -0.60 -7.88
C GLU A 52 10.81 -1.77 -6.88
N THR A 53 11.25 -1.57 -5.65
CA THR A 53 11.09 -2.52 -4.54
C THR A 53 10.56 -1.79 -3.33
N LEU A 54 9.84 -2.49 -2.46
CA LEU A 54 9.18 -1.89 -1.32
C LEU A 54 9.74 -2.45 -0.01
N THR A 55 10.28 -1.57 0.83
CA THR A 55 10.84 -1.93 2.14
C THR A 55 9.96 -1.44 3.29
N VAL A 56 10.20 -1.94 4.50
CA VAL A 56 9.52 -1.42 5.71
C VAL A 56 9.81 0.07 5.90
N GLU A 57 11.01 0.54 5.59
CA GLU A 57 11.37 1.94 5.74
C GLU A 57 10.54 2.85 4.83
N ASP A 58 10.25 2.40 3.61
CA ASP A 58 9.41 3.13 2.66
C ASP A 58 7.96 3.22 3.14
N VAL A 59 7.44 2.13 3.72
CA VAL A 59 6.10 2.13 4.34
C VAL A 59 6.08 3.05 5.55
N CYS A 60 7.11 3.05 6.40
CA CYS A 60 7.21 3.98 7.53
C CYS A 60 7.23 5.43 7.07
N LYS A 61 8.00 5.79 6.04
CA LYS A 61 8.05 7.15 5.47
C LYS A 61 6.67 7.58 4.96
N LEU A 62 5.95 6.69 4.27
CA LEU A 62 4.59 6.97 3.83
C LEU A 62 3.64 7.20 5.01
N VAL A 63 3.70 6.33 6.02
CA VAL A 63 2.88 6.42 7.23
C VAL A 63 3.16 7.69 8.00
N ASP A 64 4.41 8.13 8.12
CA ASP A 64 4.77 9.38 8.80
C ASP A 64 4.13 10.61 8.13
N VAL A 65 3.90 10.58 6.81
CA VAL A 65 3.17 11.64 6.09
C VAL A 65 1.66 11.48 6.26
N PHE A 66 1.12 10.27 6.08
CA PHE A 66 -0.32 10.03 6.08
C PHE A 66 -0.92 10.14 7.49
N GLN A 67 -0.22 9.64 8.50
CA GLN A 67 -0.64 9.64 9.89
C GLN A 67 0.53 10.05 10.80
N PRO A 68 0.84 11.36 10.89
CA PRO A 68 1.91 11.86 11.72
C PRO A 68 1.78 11.37 13.16
N GLY A 69 2.88 10.81 13.70
CA GLY A 69 2.91 10.27 15.06
C GLY A 69 2.55 8.79 15.16
N ALA A 70 2.02 8.16 14.10
CA ALA A 70 1.92 6.71 14.05
C ALA A 70 3.31 6.06 14.13
N LYS A 71 3.38 4.89 14.75
CA LYS A 71 4.63 4.14 14.96
C LYS A 71 4.45 2.68 14.60
N LEU A 72 5.51 2.08 14.07
CA LEU A 72 5.60 0.63 13.95
C LEU A 72 5.50 0.01 15.35
N ARG A 73 4.71 -1.04 15.50
CA ARG A 73 4.45 -1.75 16.76
C ARG A 73 5.58 -2.73 17.09
N ASP A 74 6.82 -2.26 17.04
CA ASP A 74 8.04 -3.07 17.19
C ASP A 74 8.50 -3.23 18.66
N LYS A 75 7.64 -2.88 19.62
CA LYS A 75 7.93 -2.98 21.06
C LYS A 75 6.75 -3.57 21.81
N LEU A 76 7.06 -4.26 22.90
CA LEU A 76 6.07 -4.75 23.86
C LEU A 76 5.20 -3.61 24.38
N GLY A 77 3.90 -3.88 24.53
CA GLY A 77 2.93 -2.91 25.04
C GLY A 77 2.39 -1.93 24.00
N MET A 78 2.83 -2.01 22.75
CA MET A 78 2.25 -1.25 21.63
C MET A 78 1.01 -1.95 21.06
N ASP A 79 0.14 -2.49 21.90
CA ASP A 79 -1.04 -3.26 21.48
C ASP A 79 -2.18 -2.36 20.99
N VAL A 80 -2.92 -2.84 20.00
CA VAL A 80 -4.03 -2.11 19.36
C VAL A 80 -5.19 -3.07 19.18
N ARG A 81 -6.35 -2.50 18.89
CA ARG A 81 -7.58 -3.24 18.64
C ARG A 81 -8.26 -2.68 17.41
N VAL A 82 -8.70 -3.57 16.54
CA VAL A 82 -9.37 -3.23 15.27
C VAL A 82 -10.81 -3.73 15.33
N GLY A 83 -11.73 -2.86 15.74
CA GLY A 83 -13.12 -3.24 15.97
C GLY A 83 -13.23 -4.36 17.03
N LYS A 84 -13.54 -5.59 16.59
CA LYS A 84 -13.62 -6.78 17.45
C LYS A 84 -12.38 -7.69 17.38
N TYR A 85 -11.47 -7.43 16.44
CA TYR A 85 -10.27 -8.22 16.22
C TYR A 85 -9.09 -7.65 17.03
N TYR A 86 -8.23 -8.56 17.50
CA TYR A 86 -6.96 -8.25 18.16
C TYR A 86 -5.83 -8.75 17.25
N PRO A 87 -5.12 -7.82 16.57
CA PRO A 87 -3.90 -8.16 15.84
C PRO A 87 -2.83 -8.78 16.76
N PRO A 88 -1.80 -9.44 16.19
CA PRO A 88 -0.65 -9.91 16.96
C PRO A 88 -0.08 -8.78 17.81
N MET A 89 0.27 -9.06 19.08
CA MET A 89 0.80 -8.05 20.01
C MET A 89 2.01 -7.30 19.47
N GLY A 90 2.23 -6.07 19.96
CA GLY A 90 3.43 -5.31 19.62
C GLY A 90 4.67 -6.04 20.12
N ALA A 91 5.66 -6.24 19.25
CA ALA A 91 6.85 -7.04 19.55
C ALA A 91 8.01 -6.73 18.59
N PRO A 92 9.28 -6.93 18.98
CA PRO A 92 10.46 -6.69 18.12
C PRO A 92 10.39 -7.36 16.74
N GLU A 93 9.69 -8.48 16.64
CA GLU A 93 9.51 -9.27 15.43
C GLU A 93 8.55 -8.62 14.40
N MET A 94 7.79 -7.59 14.80
CA MET A 94 6.81 -6.92 13.93
C MET A 94 7.42 -6.45 12.60
N LYS A 95 8.66 -5.95 12.65
CA LYS A 95 9.40 -5.55 11.45
C LYS A 95 9.61 -6.75 10.51
N GLY A 96 10.07 -7.89 11.02
CA GLY A 96 10.30 -9.09 10.23
C GLY A 96 9.02 -9.68 9.64
N HIS A 97 7.90 -9.62 10.39
CA HIS A 97 6.60 -10.00 9.86
C HIS A 97 6.15 -9.11 8.70
N LEU A 98 6.35 -7.78 8.83
CA LEU A 98 6.02 -6.86 7.75
C LEU A 98 6.93 -7.08 6.54
N GLU A 99 8.23 -7.27 6.73
CA GLU A 99 9.17 -7.63 5.65
C GLU A 99 8.69 -8.89 4.90
N HIS A 100 8.21 -9.90 5.63
CA HIS A 100 7.67 -11.11 5.02
C HIS A 100 6.43 -10.83 4.16
N VAL A 101 5.47 -10.03 4.66
CA VAL A 101 4.26 -9.65 3.89
C VAL A 101 4.64 -8.92 2.60
N LEU A 102 5.56 -7.96 2.68
CA LEU A 102 6.02 -7.18 1.52
C LEU A 102 6.74 -8.08 0.49
N TYR A 103 7.61 -8.98 0.97
CA TYR A 103 8.34 -9.93 0.13
C TYR A 103 7.40 -10.87 -0.63
N MET A 104 6.44 -11.49 0.07
CA MET A 104 5.46 -12.41 -0.55
C MET A 104 4.61 -11.71 -1.62
N GLY A 105 4.31 -10.43 -1.40
CA GLY A 105 3.57 -9.61 -2.35
C GLY A 105 4.30 -9.31 -3.66
N LEU A 106 5.65 -9.28 -3.64
CA LEU A 106 6.49 -9.06 -4.82
C LEU A 106 6.65 -10.36 -5.62
N GLU A 107 6.89 -11.49 -4.96
CA GLU A 107 7.17 -12.82 -5.54
C GLU A 107 5.96 -13.52 -6.19
N SER A 108 4.84 -12.82 -6.32
CA SER A 108 3.51 -13.31 -6.73
C SER A 108 3.35 -14.02 -8.08
N ARG A 109 4.44 -14.44 -8.75
CA ARG A 109 4.41 -15.40 -9.88
C ARG A 109 3.75 -16.75 -9.52
N LEU A 110 3.39 -16.98 -8.26
CA LEU A 110 2.80 -18.21 -7.72
C LEU A 110 1.36 -18.07 -7.16
N GLY A 111 0.60 -17.04 -7.54
CA GLY A 111 -0.81 -16.89 -7.10
C GLY A 111 -1.00 -16.22 -5.72
N TYR A 112 0.04 -15.54 -5.24
CA TYR A 112 0.00 -14.68 -4.05
C TYR A 112 -0.23 -13.22 -4.46
N GLY A 113 -1.48 -12.87 -4.75
CA GLY A 113 -1.82 -11.57 -5.34
C GLY A 113 -1.85 -10.39 -4.35
N GLN A 114 -2.06 -9.20 -4.92
CA GLN A 114 -2.33 -7.95 -4.21
C GLN A 114 -3.48 -8.05 -3.18
N TYR A 115 -4.46 -8.91 -3.45
CA TYR A 115 -5.56 -9.19 -2.53
C TYR A 115 -5.06 -9.85 -1.24
N LYS A 116 -4.33 -10.96 -1.35
CA LYS A 116 -3.78 -11.68 -0.19
C LYS A 116 -2.78 -10.82 0.58
N THR A 117 -1.95 -10.06 -0.13
CA THR A 117 -0.98 -9.16 0.51
C THR A 117 -1.67 -8.10 1.38
N HIS A 118 -2.73 -7.46 0.86
CA HIS A 118 -3.49 -6.49 1.62
C HIS A 118 -4.21 -7.14 2.81
N LEU A 119 -4.78 -8.34 2.66
CA LEU A 119 -5.40 -9.07 3.78
C LEU A 119 -4.40 -9.38 4.89
N GLU A 120 -3.22 -9.92 4.57
CA GLU A 120 -2.19 -10.20 5.58
C GLU A 120 -1.69 -8.92 6.24
N PHE A 121 -1.55 -7.83 5.49
CA PHE A 121 -1.17 -6.54 6.06
C PHE A 121 -2.21 -6.04 7.08
N GLU A 122 -3.50 -6.13 6.74
CA GLU A 122 -4.59 -5.74 7.64
C GLU A 122 -4.68 -6.63 8.88
N LEU A 123 -4.42 -7.94 8.74
CA LEU A 123 -4.35 -8.89 9.86
C LEU A 123 -3.15 -8.64 10.77
N LEU A 124 -1.98 -8.35 10.18
CA LEU A 124 -0.77 -8.02 10.93
C LEU A 124 -0.93 -6.70 11.69
N HIS A 125 -1.58 -5.72 11.05
CA HIS A 125 -1.87 -4.39 11.58
C HIS A 125 -0.63 -3.73 12.24
N PRO A 126 0.45 -3.52 11.48
CA PRO A 126 1.78 -3.31 12.03
C PRO A 126 2.00 -1.93 12.67
N PHE A 127 1.15 -0.94 12.41
CA PHE A 127 1.28 0.41 12.96
C PHE A 127 0.26 0.67 14.07
N THR A 128 0.55 1.65 14.94
CA THR A 128 -0.40 2.12 15.95
C THR A 128 -1.64 2.77 15.36
N ASP A 129 -1.52 3.34 14.15
CA ASP A 129 -2.59 3.96 13.37
C ASP A 129 -2.12 4.07 11.90
N GLY A 130 -3.02 4.43 10.97
CA GLY A 130 -2.69 4.61 9.55
C GLY A 130 -2.61 3.32 8.74
N ASN A 131 -2.93 2.16 9.35
CA ASN A 131 -2.87 0.86 8.70
C ASN A 131 -3.73 0.81 7.43
N GLY A 132 -5.03 1.14 7.51
CA GLY A 132 -5.90 1.06 6.33
C GLY A 132 -5.40 1.87 5.13
N ARG A 133 -4.97 3.13 5.34
CA ARG A 133 -4.45 3.98 4.25
C ARG A 133 -3.14 3.46 3.68
N SER A 134 -2.22 3.02 4.52
CA SER A 134 -0.94 2.46 4.08
C SER A 134 -1.11 1.09 3.38
N GLY A 135 -2.00 0.24 3.88
CA GLY A 135 -2.36 -1.03 3.27
C GLY A 135 -2.96 -0.86 1.86
N ARG A 136 -3.80 0.15 1.66
CA ARG A 136 -4.35 0.50 0.33
C ARG A 136 -3.27 1.04 -0.62
N MET A 137 -2.27 1.76 -0.11
CA MET A 137 -1.12 2.20 -0.91
C MET A 137 -0.20 1.04 -1.30
N ILE A 138 0.05 0.08 -0.40
CA ILE A 138 0.77 -1.16 -0.74
C ILE A 138 0.04 -1.92 -1.85
N TRP A 139 -1.28 -2.06 -1.73
CA TRP A 139 -2.12 -2.65 -2.77
C TRP A 139 -2.00 -1.90 -4.11
N LEU A 140 -2.06 -0.57 -4.09
CA LEU A 140 -1.97 0.24 -5.31
C LEU A 140 -0.59 0.14 -5.96
N TRP A 141 0.49 0.14 -5.17
CA TRP A 141 1.84 -0.11 -5.64
C TRP A 141 1.94 -1.48 -6.33
N GLN A 142 1.37 -2.52 -5.72
CA GLN A 142 1.32 -3.85 -6.32
C GLN A 142 0.50 -3.92 -7.63
N MET A 143 -0.58 -3.14 -7.73
CA MET A 143 -1.33 -2.98 -8.98
C MET A 143 -0.47 -2.29 -10.04
N ASN A 144 0.34 -1.29 -9.64
CA ASN A 144 1.28 -0.61 -10.54
C ASN A 144 2.33 -1.55 -11.10
N GLN A 145 2.97 -2.36 -10.25
CA GLN A 145 3.99 -3.33 -10.66
C GLN A 145 3.46 -4.37 -11.67
N ARG A 146 2.14 -4.58 -11.73
CA ARG A 146 1.46 -5.48 -12.67
C ARG A 146 0.94 -4.78 -13.93
N GLY A 147 1.24 -3.49 -14.12
CA GLY A 147 0.72 -2.68 -15.22
C GLY A 147 -0.78 -2.37 -15.11
N GLN A 148 -1.37 -2.47 -13.92
CA GLN A 148 -2.80 -2.30 -13.66
C GLN A 148 -3.13 -0.97 -12.95
N LEU A 149 -2.19 -0.01 -12.90
CA LEU A 149 -2.38 1.26 -12.21
C LEU A 149 -3.59 2.05 -12.74
N ASP A 150 -3.73 2.20 -14.06
CA ASP A 150 -4.86 2.94 -14.64
C ASP A 150 -6.21 2.28 -14.32
N TYR A 151 -6.27 0.94 -14.33
CA TYR A 151 -7.45 0.19 -13.93
C TYR A 151 -7.81 0.45 -12.47
N ALA A 152 -6.82 0.34 -11.56
CA ALA A 152 -7.01 0.55 -10.14
C ALA A 152 -7.49 1.98 -9.83
N LEU A 153 -6.85 2.98 -10.43
CA LEU A 153 -7.18 4.39 -10.21
C LEU A 153 -8.51 4.82 -10.83
N ARG A 154 -8.93 4.16 -11.93
CA ARG A 154 -10.22 4.46 -12.56
C ARG A 154 -11.40 3.93 -11.76
N LEU A 155 -11.25 2.77 -11.10
CA LEU A 155 -12.31 2.17 -10.29
C LEU A 155 -12.31 2.66 -8.85
N GLY A 156 -11.15 3.01 -8.30
CA GLY A 156 -10.98 3.18 -6.87
C GLY A 156 -10.72 1.84 -6.16
N PHE A 157 -10.30 1.92 -4.90
CA PHE A 157 -10.00 0.78 -4.07
C PHE A 157 -11.23 -0.10 -3.86
N LEU A 158 -12.37 0.46 -3.40
CA LEU A 158 -13.51 -0.36 -2.97
C LEU A 158 -14.08 -1.19 -4.12
N HIS A 159 -14.19 -0.58 -5.30
CA HIS A 159 -14.74 -1.27 -6.47
C HIS A 159 -13.76 -2.32 -7.03
N ALA A 160 -12.47 -1.97 -7.15
CA ALA A 160 -11.46 -2.94 -7.60
C ALA A 160 -11.30 -4.10 -6.61
N TRP A 161 -11.31 -3.80 -5.31
CA TRP A 161 -11.24 -4.77 -4.22
C TRP A 161 -12.43 -5.72 -4.23
N TYR A 162 -13.65 -5.20 -4.42
CA TYR A 162 -14.85 -6.03 -4.55
C TYR A 162 -14.70 -7.10 -5.65
N TYR A 163 -14.23 -6.72 -6.85
CA TYR A 163 -14.00 -7.71 -7.91
C TYR A 163 -12.92 -8.73 -7.57
N GLN A 164 -11.84 -8.30 -6.90
CA GLN A 164 -10.80 -9.24 -6.43
C GLN A 164 -11.36 -10.23 -5.40
N SER A 165 -12.18 -9.77 -4.46
CA SER A 165 -12.82 -10.64 -3.47
C SER A 165 -13.75 -11.69 -4.10
N LEU A 166 -14.48 -11.33 -5.16
CA LEU A 166 -15.32 -12.27 -5.92
C LEU A 166 -14.49 -13.31 -6.70
N SER A 167 -13.29 -12.93 -7.15
CA SER A 167 -12.40 -13.83 -7.88
C SER A 167 -11.73 -14.85 -6.96
N GLU A 168 -11.43 -14.48 -5.71
CA GLU A 168 -10.76 -15.36 -4.72
C GLU A 168 -11.76 -16.26 -3.98
N GLY A 169 -13.05 -15.88 -3.96
CA GLY A 169 -14.12 -16.70 -3.39
C GLY A 169 -14.69 -17.77 -4.33
N ARG A 170 -14.10 -17.97 -5.52
CA ARG A 170 -14.47 -19.00 -6.51
C ARG A 170 -13.44 -20.12 -6.54
#